data_AF-A0A453GQE1-F1
#
_entry.id   AF-A0A453GQE1-F1
#
_cell.length_a   1.000
_cell.length_b   1.000
_cell.length_c   1.000
_cell.angle_alpha   90.00
_cell.angle_beta   90.00
_cell.angle_gamma   90.00
#
_symmetry.space_group_name_H-M   'P 1'
#
loop_
_entity.id
_entity.type
_entity.pdbx_description
1 polymer ?
#
loop_
_entity_poly.entity_id
_entity_poly.type
_entity_poly.pdbx_seq_one_letter_code
_entity_poly.pdbx_strand_id
1 'polypeptide(L)'
;VEAYRDMINPVVDAFKYLTQLEYDILQYIVIERLAQGGREKVKDDGLNLSDWLQCLASFWGHLCKKHLSMELKCLFQYIVNQLKKGLGTELVVLEELIQQMANVQYTENMTDEQVDAMAGSETLRLQSSLFGSTRNYKVLNKSTNKLRDSLLPKDEPKLAIPLLLLIAQHRSKIIINADATYIKMVSEQFDRCHGILLQYAEFLSSAVAPSTYVQLIPPLEDLVYKYHIEPDVAFLIYRPVMRLFKSANGGEACWPLDDNEEGESVSYDEMILHGDSSQKSIMWSDLLNTIRTILPAKAWNGLSPELYATFWGLTLYDLNFPKDRYDAEIKKLHENLKQLEDNSDNSSIAISRRKKDKERIQDLLDKLNNESDKHQQHVISVLQRLTREKDKWLSSSPDALKINMEFLQRCIYPRCVLSMQDAVYCATFVQMMHSLGTPFFNTVNHIDVFICKTLQPMICCCTEYEAGRLGRFLHETLKMAYHWKSDESVYERECGNKPGFAVYFRFPNSQRVSYPQFVKVHWKWSGRITKVLNQCMESKEYMEIRNALIVLTKITSIFPVMRKSGINIEKRVAKLKGDEREDLKVLATGVAAALAARKSSWVSEEEFGMGHLDLKPVPAKPIAGK
;
A
#
# COMPACT_ATOMS: atom_id res chain seq x y z
N VAL A 1 -13.48 -32.03 7.47
CA VAL A 1 -13.18 -30.64 7.03
C VAL A 1 -11.70 -30.40 6.78
N GLU A 2 -10.80 -30.85 7.67
CA GLU A 2 -9.34 -30.64 7.50
C GLU A 2 -8.74 -31.23 6.21
N ALA A 3 -9.26 -32.35 5.70
CA ALA A 3 -8.73 -32.98 4.47
C ALA A 3 -9.50 -32.61 3.19
N TYR A 4 -10.71 -32.04 3.31
CA TYR A 4 -11.62 -31.83 2.19
C TYR A 4 -12.26 -30.46 2.27
N ARG A 5 -11.72 -29.50 1.50
CA ARG A 5 -12.18 -28.11 1.47
C ARG A 5 -13.65 -27.99 1.03
N ASP A 6 -14.07 -28.79 0.07
CA ASP A 6 -15.45 -28.75 -0.46
C ASP A 6 -16.51 -29.18 0.56
N MET A 7 -16.10 -29.90 1.61
CA MET A 7 -16.99 -30.31 2.71
C MET A 7 -17.21 -29.20 3.74
N ILE A 8 -16.52 -28.06 3.67
CA ILE A 8 -16.64 -26.97 4.65
C ILE A 8 -18.06 -26.42 4.69
N ASN A 9 -18.59 -25.98 3.54
CA ASN A 9 -19.91 -25.33 3.50
C ASN A 9 -21.05 -26.28 3.91
N PRO A 10 -21.14 -27.54 3.40
CA PRO A 10 -22.16 -28.49 3.86
C PRO A 10 -22.12 -28.75 5.38
N VAL A 11 -20.91 -28.84 5.96
CA VAL A 11 -20.76 -29.07 7.40
C VAL A 11 -21.18 -27.84 8.20
N VAL A 12 -20.75 -26.65 7.79
CA VAL A 12 -21.17 -25.38 8.41
C VAL A 12 -22.70 -25.23 8.37
N ASP A 13 -23.34 -25.66 7.29
CA ASP A 13 -24.80 -25.64 7.15
C ASP A 13 -25.51 -26.64 8.08
N ALA A 14 -24.94 -27.84 8.24
CA ALA A 14 -25.44 -28.85 9.16
C ALA A 14 -25.33 -28.42 10.62
N PHE A 15 -24.32 -27.62 10.96
CA PHE A 15 -24.05 -27.20 12.34
C PHE A 15 -25.09 -26.23 12.92
N LYS A 16 -26.04 -25.74 12.10
CA LYS A 16 -27.19 -24.96 12.58
C LYS A 16 -28.04 -25.68 13.64
N TYR A 17 -27.92 -27.01 13.75
CA TYR A 17 -28.66 -27.84 14.71
C TYR A 17 -27.89 -28.13 16.00
N LEU A 18 -26.66 -27.64 16.14
CA LEU A 18 -25.89 -27.80 17.37
C LEU A 18 -26.48 -26.96 18.51
N THR A 19 -26.43 -27.52 19.70
CA THR A 19 -26.71 -26.88 20.98
C THR A 19 -25.53 -25.99 21.41
N GLN A 20 -25.75 -25.13 22.41
CA GLN A 20 -24.69 -24.27 22.93
C GLN A 20 -23.50 -25.08 23.48
N LEU A 21 -23.78 -26.17 24.21
CA LEU A 21 -22.73 -27.04 24.74
C LEU A 21 -21.90 -27.69 23.62
N GLU A 22 -22.54 -28.11 22.53
CA GLU A 22 -21.84 -28.68 21.38
C GLU A 22 -20.96 -27.65 20.66
N TYR A 23 -21.36 -26.37 20.64
CA TYR A 23 -20.50 -25.29 20.14
C TYR A 23 -19.27 -25.06 21.04
N ASP A 24 -19.42 -25.13 22.35
CA ASP A 24 -18.30 -24.99 23.29
C ASP A 24 -17.32 -26.17 23.14
N ILE A 25 -17.85 -27.41 23.04
CA ILE A 25 -17.06 -28.61 22.76
C ILE A 25 -16.33 -28.47 21.42
N LEU A 26 -17.00 -27.98 20.38
CA LEU A 26 -16.40 -27.77 19.07
C LEU A 26 -15.25 -26.75 19.13
N GLN A 27 -15.41 -25.65 19.88
CA GLN A 27 -14.34 -24.69 20.07
C GLN A 27 -13.13 -25.32 20.76
N TYR A 28 -13.36 -26.11 21.80
CA TYR A 28 -12.28 -26.86 22.47
C TYR A 28 -11.55 -27.77 21.48
N ILE A 29 -12.28 -28.55 20.67
CA ILE A 29 -11.71 -29.44 19.66
C ILE A 29 -10.86 -28.64 18.66
N VAL A 30 -11.32 -27.49 18.18
CA VAL A 30 -10.54 -26.67 17.25
C VAL A 30 -9.23 -26.20 17.88
N ILE A 31 -9.25 -25.73 19.12
CA ILE A 31 -8.04 -25.32 19.84
C ILE A 31 -7.11 -26.52 20.09
N GLU A 32 -7.66 -27.67 20.47
CA GLU A 32 -6.90 -28.92 20.63
C GLU A 32 -6.21 -29.32 19.32
N ARG A 33 -6.90 -29.24 18.18
CA ARG A 33 -6.34 -29.57 16.86
C ARG A 33 -5.24 -28.61 16.42
N LEU A 34 -5.31 -27.33 16.82
CA LEU A 34 -4.25 -26.34 16.60
C LEU A 34 -3.03 -26.61 17.52
N ALA A 35 -3.30 -26.99 18.77
CA ALA A 35 -2.27 -27.24 19.79
C ALA A 35 -1.61 -28.63 19.66
N GLN A 36 -2.23 -29.56 18.92
CA GLN A 36 -1.76 -30.94 18.77
C GLN A 36 -0.34 -30.99 18.20
N GLY A 37 0.60 -31.50 18.98
CA GLY A 37 1.97 -31.74 18.57
C GLY A 37 2.09 -32.84 17.50
N GLY A 38 3.21 -32.85 16.77
CA GLY A 38 3.50 -33.85 15.73
C GLY A 38 2.79 -33.62 14.40
N ARG A 39 2.12 -32.46 14.23
CA ARG A 39 1.53 -32.01 12.97
C ARG A 39 2.28 -30.79 12.46
N GLU A 40 2.97 -30.94 11.34
CA GLU A 40 3.64 -29.81 10.69
C GLU A 40 2.60 -28.79 10.21
N LYS A 41 2.83 -27.51 10.55
CA LYS A 41 1.94 -26.39 10.19
C LYS A 41 2.35 -25.73 8.87
N VAL A 42 3.58 -26.00 8.44
CA VAL A 42 4.16 -25.59 7.16
C VAL A 42 4.51 -26.88 6.41
N LYS A 43 4.38 -26.88 5.09
CA LYS A 43 4.78 -28.00 4.23
C LYS A 43 6.29 -28.16 4.22
N ASP A 44 6.76 -29.29 3.69
CA ASP A 44 8.19 -29.61 3.58
C ASP A 44 8.99 -28.59 2.74
N ASP A 45 8.30 -27.81 1.90
CA ASP A 45 8.91 -26.70 1.14
C ASP A 45 9.27 -25.49 2.01
N GLY A 46 8.82 -25.44 3.26
CA GLY A 46 9.10 -24.36 4.21
C GLY A 46 8.40 -23.03 3.90
N LEU A 47 7.58 -22.97 2.86
CA LEU A 47 6.92 -21.76 2.36
C LEU A 47 5.42 -21.84 2.59
N ASN A 48 4.80 -22.93 2.13
CA ASN A 48 3.36 -23.07 2.09
C ASN A 48 2.81 -23.59 3.41
N LEU A 49 1.69 -23.05 3.86
CA LEU A 49 0.96 -23.59 5.01
C LEU A 49 0.43 -25.00 4.69
N SER A 50 0.38 -25.86 5.68
CA SER A 50 -0.20 -27.19 5.53
C SER A 50 -1.69 -27.10 5.18
N ASP A 51 -2.15 -27.95 4.27
CA ASP A 51 -3.52 -27.90 3.74
C ASP A 51 -4.58 -28.08 4.84
N TRP A 52 -4.26 -28.88 5.86
CA TRP A 52 -5.14 -29.09 7.01
C TRP A 52 -5.38 -27.81 7.81
N LEU A 53 -4.34 -26.99 7.98
CA LEU A 53 -4.41 -25.74 8.76
C LEU A 53 -5.20 -24.70 7.98
N GLN A 54 -4.96 -24.59 6.67
CA GLN A 54 -5.74 -23.71 5.79
C GLN A 54 -7.22 -24.11 5.77
N CYS A 55 -7.52 -25.40 5.65
CA CYS A 55 -8.90 -25.90 5.67
C CYS A 55 -9.57 -25.68 7.04
N LEU A 56 -8.83 -25.83 8.15
CA LEU A 56 -9.35 -25.58 9.49
C LEU A 56 -9.63 -24.10 9.72
N ALA A 57 -8.72 -23.21 9.33
CA ALA A 57 -8.93 -21.76 9.37
C ALA A 57 -10.17 -21.37 8.56
N SER A 58 -10.28 -21.87 7.31
CA SER A 58 -11.41 -21.57 6.43
C SER A 58 -12.73 -22.09 6.99
N PHE A 59 -12.74 -23.31 7.52
CA PHE A 59 -13.89 -23.86 8.21
C PHE A 59 -14.33 -22.95 9.36
N TRP A 60 -13.39 -22.52 10.20
CA TRP A 60 -13.68 -21.69 11.37
C TRP A 60 -14.23 -20.32 10.98
N GLY A 61 -13.63 -19.65 9.99
CA GLY A 61 -14.11 -18.37 9.47
C GLY A 61 -15.56 -18.45 8.95
N HIS A 62 -15.88 -19.47 8.16
CA HIS A 62 -17.23 -19.69 7.63
C HIS A 62 -18.25 -20.02 8.74
N LEU A 63 -17.84 -20.84 9.71
CA LEU A 63 -18.68 -21.21 10.84
C LEU A 63 -19.04 -19.99 11.69
N CYS A 64 -18.04 -19.19 12.10
CA CYS A 64 -18.24 -18.03 12.97
C CYS A 64 -19.00 -16.90 12.27
N LYS A 65 -18.87 -16.75 10.95
CA LYS A 65 -19.69 -15.85 10.14
C LYS A 65 -21.17 -16.26 10.16
N LYS A 66 -21.46 -17.56 10.05
CA LYS A 66 -22.83 -18.07 9.93
C LYS A 66 -23.54 -18.20 11.29
N HIS A 67 -22.82 -18.68 12.31
CA HIS A 67 -23.37 -18.99 13.63
C HIS A 67 -22.77 -18.08 14.70
N LEU A 68 -23.47 -16.97 14.99
CA LEU A 68 -23.00 -15.94 15.92
C LEU A 68 -22.99 -16.37 17.41
N SER A 69 -23.55 -17.55 17.72
CA SER A 69 -23.50 -18.18 19.05
C SER A 69 -22.09 -18.68 19.40
N MET A 70 -21.22 -18.86 18.42
CA MET A 70 -19.83 -19.25 18.64
C MET A 70 -19.11 -18.20 19.49
N GLU A 71 -18.41 -18.64 20.53
CA GLU A 71 -17.48 -17.79 21.27
C GLU A 71 -16.12 -17.76 20.56
N LEU A 72 -15.40 -16.64 20.63
CA LEU A 72 -14.08 -16.48 20.00
C LEU A 72 -12.97 -16.14 21.01
N LYS A 73 -13.31 -15.80 22.26
CA LYS A 73 -12.37 -15.31 23.26
C LYS A 73 -11.22 -16.30 23.52
N CYS A 74 -11.55 -17.57 23.73
CA CYS A 74 -10.56 -18.63 23.98
C CYS A 74 -9.59 -18.82 22.80
N LEU A 75 -10.08 -18.69 21.55
CA LEU A 75 -9.23 -18.76 20.38
C LEU A 75 -8.29 -17.56 20.27
N PHE A 76 -8.78 -16.34 20.52
CA PHE A 76 -7.90 -15.17 20.53
C PHE A 76 -6.86 -15.25 21.65
N GLN A 77 -7.25 -15.75 22.82
CA GLN A 77 -6.32 -15.98 23.92
C GLN A 77 -5.25 -17.02 23.52
N TYR A 78 -5.65 -18.08 22.82
CA TYR A 78 -4.72 -19.05 22.26
C TYR A 78 -3.73 -18.39 21.29
N ILE A 79 -4.20 -17.63 20.31
CA ILE A 79 -3.34 -16.93 19.33
C ILE A 79 -2.37 -15.97 20.03
N VAL A 80 -2.86 -15.18 20.99
CA VAL A 80 -2.02 -14.28 21.83
C VAL A 80 -0.92 -15.07 22.55
N ASN A 81 -1.25 -16.23 23.12
CA ASN A 81 -0.27 -17.06 23.82
C ASN A 81 0.77 -17.65 22.85
N GLN A 82 0.39 -17.94 21.61
CA GLN A 82 1.31 -18.45 20.58
C GLN A 82 2.27 -17.36 20.10
N LEU A 83 1.77 -16.14 19.86
CA LEU A 83 2.62 -15.00 19.52
C LEU A 83 3.61 -14.66 20.63
N LYS A 84 3.19 -14.73 21.90
CA LYS A 84 4.10 -14.59 23.05
C LYS A 84 5.22 -15.63 23.06
N LYS A 85 4.95 -16.86 22.60
CA LYS A 85 5.97 -17.90 22.39
C LYS A 85 6.83 -17.65 21.15
N GLY A 86 6.50 -16.66 20.33
CA GLY A 86 7.18 -16.39 19.06
C GLY A 86 6.70 -17.25 17.90
N LEU A 87 5.52 -17.88 18.02
CA LEU A 87 4.92 -18.71 16.98
C LEU A 87 3.79 -17.93 16.29
N GLY A 88 3.92 -17.69 14.99
CA GLY A 88 2.95 -16.90 14.21
C GLY A 88 2.23 -17.65 13.10
N THR A 89 2.53 -18.93 12.85
CA THR A 89 1.93 -19.70 11.75
C THR A 89 0.40 -19.76 11.83
N GLU A 90 -0.15 -19.71 13.05
CA GLU A 90 -1.59 -19.77 13.31
C GLU A 90 -2.31 -18.45 13.13
N LEU A 91 -1.59 -17.36 12.82
CA LEU A 91 -2.20 -16.09 12.43
C LEU A 91 -3.12 -16.22 11.22
N VAL A 92 -2.94 -17.25 10.38
CA VAL A 92 -3.87 -17.59 9.28
C VAL A 92 -5.31 -17.81 9.77
N VAL A 93 -5.51 -18.25 11.02
CA VAL A 93 -6.85 -18.40 11.60
C VAL A 93 -7.48 -17.03 11.85
N LEU A 94 -6.68 -16.05 12.31
CA LEU A 94 -7.13 -14.68 12.48
C LEU A 94 -7.41 -14.02 11.12
N GLU A 95 -6.53 -14.22 10.15
CA GLU A 95 -6.67 -13.72 8.78
C GLU A 95 -8.02 -14.13 8.17
N GLU A 96 -8.33 -15.42 8.25
CA GLU A 96 -9.56 -15.98 7.69
C GLU A 96 -10.80 -15.55 8.49
N LEU A 97 -10.71 -15.41 9.81
CA LEU A 97 -11.80 -14.85 10.62
C LEU A 97 -12.16 -13.43 10.18
N ILE A 98 -11.16 -12.57 10.01
CA ILE A 98 -11.36 -11.18 9.57
C ILE A 98 -11.93 -11.15 8.14
N GLN A 99 -11.36 -11.95 7.24
CA GLN A 99 -11.82 -12.05 5.86
C GLN A 99 -13.29 -12.51 5.77
N GLN A 100 -13.69 -13.52 6.54
CA GLN A 100 -15.05 -14.07 6.46
C GLN A 100 -16.08 -13.25 7.22
N MET A 101 -15.74 -12.79 8.43
CA MET A 101 -16.68 -12.11 9.33
C MET A 101 -16.76 -10.60 9.11
N ALA A 102 -15.67 -9.95 8.68
CA ALA A 102 -15.60 -8.50 8.47
C ALA A 102 -15.41 -8.07 7.02
N ASN A 103 -15.09 -9.01 6.12
CA ASN A 103 -14.81 -8.72 4.71
C ASN A 103 -13.65 -7.74 4.50
N VAL A 104 -12.70 -7.70 5.43
CA VAL A 104 -11.44 -6.99 5.25
C VAL A 104 -10.44 -7.99 4.69
N GLN A 105 -9.90 -7.71 3.51
CA GLN A 105 -8.98 -8.60 2.80
C GLN A 105 -7.75 -7.82 2.40
N TYR A 106 -6.59 -8.39 2.71
CA TYR A 106 -5.34 -7.90 2.19
C TYR A 106 -5.07 -8.57 0.83
N THR A 107 -4.87 -7.76 -0.21
CA THR A 107 -4.57 -8.23 -1.57
C THR A 107 -3.25 -7.61 -2.02
N GLU A 108 -2.20 -8.42 -2.13
CA GLU A 108 -0.91 -7.89 -2.59
C GLU A 108 -0.90 -7.63 -4.10
N ASN A 109 -1.37 -8.59 -4.90
CA ASN A 109 -1.36 -8.48 -6.36
C ASN A 109 -2.65 -7.83 -6.87
N MET A 110 -2.66 -6.50 -6.90
CA MET A 110 -3.76 -5.71 -7.44
C MET A 110 -3.58 -5.41 -8.92
N THR A 111 -4.69 -5.35 -9.67
CA THR A 111 -4.71 -4.82 -11.05
C THR A 111 -4.55 -3.30 -11.05
N ASP A 112 -4.16 -2.71 -12.18
CA ASP A 112 -4.05 -1.23 -12.30
C ASP A 112 -5.37 -0.54 -11.92
N GLU A 113 -6.49 -1.13 -12.32
CA GLU A 113 -7.83 -0.66 -11.98
C GLU A 113 -8.12 -0.64 -10.47
N GLN A 114 -7.70 -1.71 -9.77
CA GLN A 114 -7.83 -1.81 -8.32
C GLN A 114 -6.92 -0.80 -7.63
N VAL A 115 -5.69 -0.63 -8.13
CA VAL A 115 -4.74 0.34 -7.60
C VAL A 115 -5.26 1.77 -7.72
N ASP A 116 -5.79 2.15 -8.87
CA ASP A 116 -6.38 3.48 -9.07
C ASP A 116 -7.61 3.69 -8.17
N ALA A 117 -8.44 2.65 -8.00
CA ALA A 117 -9.61 2.70 -7.12
C ALA A 117 -9.24 2.86 -5.64
N MET A 118 -8.05 2.42 -5.20
CA MET A 118 -7.59 2.62 -3.81
C MET A 118 -7.47 4.09 -3.41
N ALA A 119 -7.33 5.01 -4.38
CA ALA A 119 -7.36 6.44 -4.11
C ALA A 119 -8.77 6.95 -3.78
N GLY A 120 -9.81 6.21 -4.17
CA GLY A 120 -11.21 6.62 -4.02
C GLY A 120 -11.80 6.41 -2.63
N SER A 121 -13.06 6.83 -2.51
CA SER A 121 -13.91 6.63 -1.34
C SER A 121 -14.28 5.15 -1.16
N GLU A 122 -14.86 4.83 -0.01
CA GLU A 122 -15.18 3.46 0.39
C GLU A 122 -16.01 2.71 -0.66
N THR A 123 -17.05 3.32 -1.23
CA THR A 123 -17.91 2.62 -2.20
C THR A 123 -17.15 2.28 -3.48
N LEU A 124 -16.29 3.17 -3.98
CA LEU A 124 -15.48 2.91 -5.18
C LEU A 124 -14.46 1.79 -4.93
N ARG A 125 -13.77 1.81 -3.78
CA ARG A 125 -12.83 0.75 -3.38
C ARG A 125 -13.54 -0.60 -3.31
N LEU A 126 -14.70 -0.64 -2.67
CA LEU A 126 -15.51 -1.86 -2.58
C LEU A 126 -15.89 -2.37 -3.97
N GLN A 127 -16.42 -1.54 -4.87
CA GLN A 127 -16.78 -1.99 -6.23
C GLN A 127 -15.59 -2.59 -7.00
N SER A 128 -14.40 -2.00 -6.86
CA SER A 128 -13.18 -2.49 -7.52
C SER A 128 -12.66 -3.82 -6.95
N SER A 129 -12.84 -4.05 -5.65
CA SER A 129 -12.41 -5.28 -4.96
C SER A 129 -13.36 -6.46 -5.16
N LEU A 130 -14.65 -6.19 -5.40
CA LEU A 130 -15.71 -7.18 -5.20
C LEU A 130 -16.05 -8.06 -6.42
N PHE A 131 -15.42 -7.87 -7.58
CA PHE A 131 -15.74 -8.59 -8.83
C PHE A 131 -17.26 -8.79 -9.06
N GLY A 132 -18.08 -7.79 -8.69
CA GLY A 132 -19.54 -7.81 -8.86
C GLY A 132 -20.37 -8.66 -7.86
N SER A 133 -19.80 -9.19 -6.77
CA SER A 133 -20.57 -10.01 -5.82
C SER A 133 -21.43 -9.16 -4.88
N THR A 134 -22.76 -9.25 -5.03
CA THR A 134 -23.72 -8.54 -4.18
C THR A 134 -23.89 -9.30 -2.86
N ARG A 135 -23.35 -8.77 -1.75
CA ARG A 135 -23.42 -9.43 -0.43
C ARG A 135 -24.49 -8.83 0.48
N ASN A 136 -25.04 -9.66 1.36
CA ASN A 136 -26.02 -9.24 2.35
C ASN A 136 -25.33 -8.44 3.48
N TYR A 137 -25.31 -7.11 3.33
CA TYR A 137 -24.68 -6.17 4.27
C TYR A 137 -25.16 -6.33 5.72
N LYS A 138 -26.43 -6.72 5.92
CA LYS A 138 -26.98 -6.94 7.27
C LYS A 138 -26.34 -8.13 7.98
N VAL A 139 -26.08 -9.22 7.25
CA VAL A 139 -25.41 -10.41 7.82
C VAL A 139 -23.96 -10.07 8.14
N LEU A 140 -23.29 -9.38 7.21
CA LEU A 140 -21.91 -8.95 7.40
C LEU A 140 -21.74 -8.05 8.63
N ASN A 141 -22.57 -7.01 8.80
CA ASN A 141 -22.47 -6.13 9.96
C ASN A 141 -22.65 -6.87 11.29
N LYS A 142 -23.55 -7.86 11.34
CA LYS A 142 -23.72 -8.69 12.54
C LYS A 142 -22.49 -9.53 12.84
N SER A 143 -21.88 -10.16 11.83
CA SER A 143 -20.64 -10.92 12.02
C SER A 143 -19.45 -10.02 12.37
N THR A 144 -19.32 -8.84 11.75
CA THR A 144 -18.29 -7.85 12.09
C THR A 144 -18.42 -7.41 13.54
N ASN A 145 -19.63 -7.06 13.99
CA ASN A 145 -19.87 -6.67 15.38
C ASN A 145 -19.54 -7.82 16.34
N LYS A 146 -19.95 -9.06 16.03
CA LYS A 146 -19.61 -10.23 16.86
C LYS A 146 -18.10 -10.45 16.98
N LEU A 147 -17.36 -10.31 15.88
CA LEU A 147 -15.90 -10.41 15.87
C LEU A 147 -15.27 -9.32 16.75
N ARG A 148 -15.67 -8.06 16.55
CA ARG A 148 -15.23 -6.91 17.35
C ARG A 148 -15.51 -7.10 18.83
N ASP A 149 -16.74 -7.43 19.19
CA ASP A 149 -17.19 -7.55 20.58
C ASP A 149 -16.46 -8.71 21.30
N SER A 150 -16.01 -9.72 20.55
CA SER A 150 -15.19 -10.82 21.08
C SER A 150 -13.74 -10.41 21.35
N LEU A 151 -13.21 -9.41 20.63
CA LEU A 151 -11.87 -8.84 20.85
C LEU A 151 -11.88 -7.71 21.90
N LEU A 152 -13.02 -7.03 22.03
CA LEU A 152 -13.29 -5.93 22.95
C LEU A 152 -14.48 -6.25 23.88
N PRO A 153 -14.40 -7.34 24.68
CA PRO A 153 -15.43 -7.65 25.65
C PRO A 153 -15.56 -6.54 26.70
N LYS A 154 -16.71 -6.50 27.38
CA LYS A 154 -16.95 -5.59 28.52
C LYS A 154 -16.02 -5.93 29.69
N ASP A 155 -15.81 -7.22 29.93
CA ASP A 155 -14.94 -7.73 30.98
C ASP A 155 -13.52 -7.94 30.45
N GLU A 156 -12.52 -7.73 31.31
CA GLU A 156 -11.12 -8.00 30.97
C GLU A 156 -10.85 -9.51 30.79
N PRO A 157 -9.80 -9.91 30.05
CA PRO A 157 -8.89 -9.07 29.27
C PRO A 157 -9.46 -8.68 27.89
N LYS A 158 -9.27 -7.42 27.49
CA LYS A 158 -9.46 -6.98 26.09
C LYS A 158 -8.25 -7.35 25.26
N LEU A 159 -8.45 -8.15 24.21
CA LEU A 159 -7.36 -8.73 23.42
C LEU A 159 -7.05 -7.96 22.13
N ALA A 160 -7.88 -7.00 21.73
CA ALA A 160 -7.68 -6.25 20.49
C ALA A 160 -6.28 -5.60 20.38
N ILE A 161 -5.90 -4.81 21.39
CA ILE A 161 -4.63 -4.08 21.39
C ILE A 161 -3.43 -4.98 21.68
N PRO A 162 -3.48 -5.91 22.67
CA PRO A 162 -2.42 -6.90 22.82
C PRO A 162 -2.13 -7.68 21.55
N LEU A 163 -3.17 -8.08 20.79
CA LEU A 163 -3.01 -8.81 19.55
C LEU A 163 -2.38 -7.92 18.46
N LEU A 164 -2.82 -6.66 18.32
CA LEU A 164 -2.22 -5.70 17.38
C LEU A 164 -0.71 -5.51 17.63
N LEU A 165 -0.34 -5.26 18.89
CA LEU A 165 1.05 -5.06 19.28
C LEU A 165 1.88 -6.33 19.08
N LEU A 166 1.35 -7.50 19.44
CA LEU A 166 2.06 -8.77 19.27
C LEU A 166 2.25 -9.15 17.80
N ILE A 167 1.29 -8.87 16.91
CA ILE A 167 1.46 -9.08 15.47
C ILE A 167 2.56 -8.14 14.93
N ALA A 168 2.53 -6.87 15.30
CA ALA A 168 3.55 -5.89 14.90
C ALA A 168 4.95 -6.29 15.39
N GLN A 169 5.08 -6.72 16.64
CA GLN A 169 6.35 -7.22 17.20
C GLN A 169 6.78 -8.54 16.56
N HIS A 170 5.83 -9.45 16.26
CA HIS A 170 6.14 -10.72 15.64
C HIS A 170 6.73 -10.52 14.24
N ARG A 171 6.23 -9.56 13.47
CA ARG A 171 6.80 -9.16 12.18
C ARG A 171 8.32 -8.90 12.27
N SER A 172 8.77 -8.09 13.23
CA SER A 172 10.21 -7.83 13.42
C SER A 172 10.94 -9.05 13.99
N LYS A 173 10.30 -9.82 14.88
CA LYS A 173 10.86 -11.04 15.47
C LYS A 173 11.17 -12.13 14.44
N ILE A 174 10.40 -12.23 13.35
CA ILE A 174 10.66 -13.17 12.25
C ILE A 174 12.07 -12.96 11.67
N ILE A 175 12.49 -11.71 11.53
CA ILE A 175 13.82 -11.36 10.99
C ILE A 175 14.91 -11.64 12.05
N ILE A 176 14.69 -11.21 13.29
CA ILE A 176 15.70 -11.29 14.36
C ILE A 176 15.96 -12.75 14.79
N ASN A 177 14.91 -13.56 14.86
CA ASN A 177 14.97 -14.95 15.28
C ASN A 177 14.89 -15.93 14.10
N ALA A 178 15.27 -15.48 12.90
CA ALA A 178 15.21 -16.30 11.70
C ALA A 178 16.09 -17.56 11.87
N ASP A 179 15.44 -18.72 11.95
CA ASP A 179 16.07 -20.04 11.92
C ASP A 179 15.54 -20.77 10.68
N ALA A 180 16.08 -20.40 9.53
CA ALA A 180 15.66 -20.93 8.23
C ALA A 180 16.86 -21.16 7.32
N THR A 181 16.82 -22.27 6.57
CA THR A 181 17.87 -22.64 5.62
C THR A 181 18.03 -21.63 4.49
N TYR A 182 16.92 -21.02 4.06
CA TYR A 182 16.88 -20.11 2.93
C TYR A 182 16.18 -18.81 3.30
N ILE A 183 16.77 -17.68 2.89
CA ILE A 183 16.23 -16.34 3.13
C ILE A 183 14.80 -16.17 2.58
N LYS A 184 14.46 -16.89 1.49
CA LYS A 184 13.11 -16.91 0.91
C LYS A 184 12.04 -17.32 1.92
N MET A 185 12.34 -18.26 2.81
CA MET A 185 11.41 -18.71 3.85
C MET A 185 11.15 -17.62 4.89
N VAL A 186 12.19 -16.86 5.25
CA VAL A 186 12.08 -15.71 6.15
C VAL A 186 11.24 -14.61 5.50
N SER A 187 11.51 -14.31 4.22
CA SER A 187 10.74 -13.33 3.44
C SER A 187 9.25 -13.68 3.37
N GLU A 188 8.92 -14.94 3.08
CA GLU A 188 7.52 -15.41 3.02
C GLU A 188 6.81 -15.31 4.38
N GLN A 189 7.48 -15.68 5.48
CA GLN A 189 6.93 -15.53 6.83
C GLN A 189 6.68 -14.06 7.17
N PHE A 190 7.65 -13.19 6.85
CA PHE A 190 7.54 -11.76 7.07
C PHE A 190 6.37 -11.17 6.27
N ASP A 191 6.30 -11.46 4.98
CA ASP A 191 5.26 -10.99 4.06
C ASP A 191 3.87 -11.42 4.53
N ARG A 192 3.71 -12.67 4.98
CA ARG A 192 2.45 -13.17 5.55
C ARG A 192 2.07 -12.44 6.83
N CYS A 193 2.99 -12.32 7.79
CA CYS A 193 2.73 -11.61 9.04
C CYS A 193 2.39 -10.14 8.80
N HIS A 194 3.08 -9.52 7.85
CA HIS A 194 2.87 -8.14 7.45
C HIS A 194 1.51 -7.92 6.78
N GLY A 195 1.08 -8.81 5.89
CA GLY A 195 -0.26 -8.78 5.30
C GLY A 195 -1.37 -8.87 6.36
N ILE A 196 -1.21 -9.77 7.33
CA ILE A 196 -2.16 -9.93 8.45
C ILE A 196 -2.17 -8.69 9.34
N LEU A 197 -1.02 -8.05 9.57
CA LEU A 197 -0.93 -6.78 10.29
C LEU A 197 -1.74 -5.68 9.61
N LEU A 198 -1.58 -5.52 8.29
CA LEU A 198 -2.34 -4.53 7.50
C LEU A 198 -3.85 -4.79 7.59
N GLN A 199 -4.25 -6.05 7.36
CA GLN A 199 -5.65 -6.47 7.45
C GLN A 199 -6.24 -6.22 8.84
N TYR A 200 -5.49 -6.51 9.90
CA TYR A 200 -5.94 -6.34 11.28
C TYR A 200 -6.06 -4.86 11.68
N ALA A 201 -5.09 -4.03 11.29
CA ALA A 201 -5.14 -2.59 11.52
C ALA A 201 -6.35 -1.95 10.80
N GLU A 202 -6.60 -2.31 9.54
CA GLU A 202 -7.76 -1.85 8.79
C GLU A 202 -9.07 -2.30 9.46
N PHE A 203 -9.18 -3.57 9.84
CA PHE A 203 -10.34 -4.10 10.57
C PHE A 203 -10.59 -3.34 11.87
N LEU A 204 -9.58 -3.12 12.71
CA LEU A 204 -9.78 -2.42 13.98
C LEU A 204 -10.23 -0.98 13.75
N SER A 205 -9.64 -0.27 12.78
CA SER A 205 -10.01 1.12 12.47
C SER A 205 -11.42 1.27 11.91
N SER A 206 -11.93 0.26 11.19
CA SER A 206 -13.26 0.27 10.56
C SER A 206 -14.36 -0.31 11.44
N ALA A 207 -14.03 -1.22 12.36
CA ALA A 207 -15.02 -1.92 13.18
C ALA A 207 -15.47 -1.13 14.42
N VAL A 208 -14.68 -0.15 14.88
CA VAL A 208 -14.98 0.68 16.06
C VAL A 208 -15.27 2.13 15.65
N ALA A 209 -15.99 2.87 16.49
CA ALA A 209 -16.18 4.30 16.27
C ALA A 209 -14.84 5.05 16.42
N PRO A 210 -14.60 6.16 15.69
CA PRO A 210 -13.33 6.89 15.75
C PRO A 210 -12.94 7.32 17.17
N SER A 211 -13.90 7.78 17.99
CA SER A 211 -13.67 8.11 19.40
C SER A 211 -13.22 6.91 20.23
N THR A 212 -13.79 5.74 19.99
CA THR A 212 -13.37 4.48 20.64
C THR A 212 -11.97 4.06 20.17
N TYR A 213 -11.63 4.25 18.90
CA TYR A 213 -10.30 3.92 18.37
C TYR A 213 -9.20 4.72 19.10
N VAL A 214 -9.41 6.02 19.29
CA VAL A 214 -8.49 6.91 20.04
C VAL A 214 -8.26 6.40 21.47
N GLN A 215 -9.29 5.92 22.14
CA GLN A 215 -9.19 5.41 23.51
C GLN A 215 -8.43 4.08 23.60
N LEU A 216 -8.48 3.27 22.54
CA LEU A 216 -7.87 1.96 22.50
C LEU A 216 -6.39 2.02 22.11
N ILE A 217 -6.03 2.85 21.13
CA ILE A 217 -4.66 2.91 20.61
C ILE A 217 -3.74 3.63 21.61
N PRO A 218 -2.60 3.01 21.99
CA PRO A 218 -1.59 3.69 22.81
C PRO A 218 -1.06 4.96 22.13
N PRO A 219 -0.62 5.98 22.90
CA PRO A 219 0.05 7.14 22.34
C PRO A 219 1.23 6.76 21.44
N LEU A 220 1.54 7.59 20.44
CA LEU A 220 2.64 7.31 19.49
C LEU A 220 3.98 7.06 20.21
N GLU A 221 4.25 7.82 21.27
CA GLU A 221 5.45 7.65 22.11
C GLU A 221 5.53 6.23 22.72
N ASP A 222 4.41 5.73 23.26
CA ASP A 222 4.32 4.39 23.84
C ASP A 222 4.49 3.31 22.75
N LEU A 223 3.88 3.49 21.57
CA LEU A 223 4.08 2.56 20.45
C LEU A 223 5.57 2.41 20.11
N VAL A 224 6.29 3.53 19.98
CA VAL A 224 7.70 3.53 19.57
C VAL A 224 8.64 3.09 20.69
N TYR A 225 8.51 3.65 21.90
CA TYR A 225 9.52 3.48 22.94
C TYR A 225 9.19 2.44 24.00
N LYS A 226 7.91 2.22 24.31
CA LYS A 226 7.50 1.24 25.32
C LYS A 226 7.23 -0.12 24.70
N TYR A 227 6.59 -0.15 23.53
CA TYR A 227 6.29 -1.38 22.81
C TYR A 227 7.30 -1.70 21.71
N HIS A 228 8.27 -0.81 21.46
CA HIS A 228 9.33 -1.01 20.47
C HIS A 228 8.81 -1.34 19.07
N ILE A 229 7.70 -0.71 18.68
CA ILE A 229 7.15 -0.83 17.33
C ILE A 229 7.95 0.09 16.40
N GLU A 230 8.34 -0.44 15.24
CA GLU A 230 9.04 0.33 14.20
C GLU A 230 8.22 1.56 13.79
N PRO A 231 8.84 2.74 13.58
CA PRO A 231 8.10 3.98 13.34
C PRO A 231 7.08 3.90 12.21
N ASP A 232 7.42 3.28 11.09
CA ASP A 232 6.53 3.09 9.93
C ASP A 232 5.26 2.30 10.29
N VAL A 233 5.38 1.26 11.11
CA VAL A 233 4.25 0.49 11.65
C VAL A 233 3.49 1.27 12.73
N ALA A 234 4.20 2.02 13.58
CA ALA A 234 3.57 2.87 14.58
C ALA A 234 2.70 3.94 13.93
N PHE A 235 3.16 4.56 12.83
CA PHE A 235 2.36 5.49 12.04
C PHE A 235 1.20 4.80 11.33
N LEU A 236 1.36 3.59 10.79
CA LEU A 236 0.23 2.82 10.24
C LEU A 236 -0.90 2.70 11.27
N ILE A 237 -0.56 2.34 12.52
CA ILE A 237 -1.52 2.15 13.63
C ILE A 237 -2.12 3.48 14.10
N TYR A 238 -1.29 4.51 14.23
CA TYR A 238 -1.66 5.81 14.83
C TYR A 238 -2.28 6.79 13.83
N ARG A 239 -2.12 6.58 12.53
CA ARG A 239 -2.65 7.46 11.47
C ARG A 239 -4.13 7.80 11.63
N PRO A 240 -5.06 6.85 11.95
CA PRO A 240 -6.46 7.20 12.18
C PRO A 240 -6.67 8.16 13.36
N VAL A 241 -5.82 8.11 14.38
CA VAL A 241 -5.85 9.05 15.53
C VAL A 241 -5.46 10.46 15.10
N MET A 242 -4.43 10.59 14.25
CA MET A 242 -3.98 11.90 13.74
C MET A 242 -5.08 12.66 12.98
N ARG A 243 -6.03 11.93 12.38
CA ARG A 243 -7.13 12.51 11.58
C ARG A 243 -8.28 13.07 12.42
N LEU A 244 -8.18 13.00 13.74
CA LEU A 244 -9.21 13.47 14.67
C LEU A 244 -8.82 14.74 15.42
N PHE A 245 -7.62 15.26 15.16
CA PHE A 245 -7.21 16.57 15.65
C PHE A 245 -8.04 17.67 14.99
N LYS A 246 -8.52 18.60 15.81
CA LYS A 246 -9.34 19.76 15.40
C LYS A 246 -8.66 21.05 15.80
N SER A 247 -9.01 22.14 15.12
CA SER A 247 -8.60 23.48 15.52
C SER A 247 -9.19 23.86 16.88
N ALA A 248 -8.41 24.47 17.77
CA ALA A 248 -8.89 25.02 19.04
C ALA A 248 -9.89 26.17 18.85
N ASN A 249 -9.88 26.83 17.68
CA ASN A 249 -10.68 28.02 17.41
C ASN A 249 -12.16 27.71 17.07
N GLY A 250 -12.59 26.46 17.26
CA GLY A 250 -14.01 26.08 17.19
C GLY A 250 -14.52 25.66 15.82
N GLY A 251 -13.64 25.49 14.82
CA GLY A 251 -14.04 24.91 13.53
C GLY A 251 -14.38 23.43 13.63
N GLU A 252 -15.34 22.98 12.83
CA GLU A 252 -15.78 21.59 12.82
C GLU A 252 -14.81 20.66 12.04
N ALA A 253 -13.93 21.24 11.21
CA ALA A 253 -13.04 20.49 10.35
C ALA A 253 -11.95 19.75 11.15
N CYS A 254 -11.72 18.49 10.79
CA CYS A 254 -10.62 17.70 11.33
C CYS A 254 -9.44 17.71 10.36
N TRP A 255 -8.23 17.58 10.90
CA TRP A 255 -7.03 17.29 10.11
C TRP A 255 -7.31 16.06 9.19
N PRO A 256 -7.01 16.08 7.88
CA PRO A 256 -6.10 17.00 7.21
C PRO A 256 -6.74 18.19 6.48
N LEU A 257 -8.03 18.46 6.70
CA LEU A 257 -8.72 19.54 6.02
C LEU A 257 -8.18 20.91 6.45
N ASP A 258 -8.40 21.86 5.56
CA ASP A 258 -8.21 23.28 5.84
C ASP A 258 -9.42 23.85 6.58
N ASP A 259 -9.17 24.46 7.73
CA ASP A 259 -10.17 25.14 8.58
C ASP A 259 -9.95 26.67 8.62
N ASN A 260 -8.94 27.18 7.91
CA ASN A 260 -8.56 28.59 7.93
C ASN A 260 -9.16 29.36 6.75
N GLU A 261 -9.55 30.61 7.00
CA GLU A 261 -9.92 31.55 5.95
C GLU A 261 -8.71 31.91 5.05
N GLU A 262 -8.97 32.32 3.80
CA GLU A 262 -7.93 32.61 2.82
C GLU A 262 -6.94 33.68 3.33
N GLY A 263 -5.66 33.31 3.51
CA GLY A 263 -4.55 34.24 3.77
C GLY A 263 -3.89 34.12 5.14
N GLU A 264 -4.46 33.37 6.09
CA GLU A 264 -3.86 33.18 7.41
C GLU A 264 -2.79 32.07 7.45
N SER A 265 -1.74 32.28 8.26
CA SER A 265 -0.71 31.26 8.47
C SER A 265 -1.24 30.10 9.30
N VAL A 266 -1.02 28.86 8.87
CA VAL A 266 -1.41 27.67 9.63
C VAL A 266 -0.61 27.62 10.94
N SER A 267 -1.32 27.77 12.08
CA SER A 267 -0.80 27.60 13.44
C SER A 267 -1.02 26.14 13.85
N TYR A 268 0.05 25.35 13.89
CA TYR A 268 -0.02 23.96 14.33
C TYR A 268 -0.19 23.83 15.84
N ASP A 269 0.14 24.87 16.60
CA ASP A 269 0.16 24.86 18.07
C ASP A 269 -1.25 24.81 18.67
N GLU A 270 -2.27 25.09 17.86
CA GLU A 270 -3.68 25.18 18.28
C GLU A 270 -4.49 23.93 17.96
N MET A 271 -3.90 22.88 17.38
CA MET A 271 -4.67 21.65 17.09
C MET A 271 -4.75 20.74 18.31
N ILE A 272 -5.97 20.36 18.69
CA ILE A 272 -6.28 19.60 19.90
C ILE A 272 -7.02 18.31 19.54
N LEU A 273 -6.59 17.21 20.16
CA LEU A 273 -7.37 16.00 20.25
C LEU A 273 -8.03 15.94 21.63
N HIS A 274 -9.35 16.12 21.67
CA HIS A 274 -10.12 15.96 22.89
C HIS A 274 -10.27 14.46 23.20
N GLY A 275 -9.68 14.02 24.31
CA GLY A 275 -10.04 12.75 24.93
C GLY A 275 -11.46 12.82 25.51
N ASP A 276 -12.05 11.66 25.82
CA ASP A 276 -13.26 11.63 26.66
C ASP A 276 -12.94 12.22 28.05
N SER A 277 -13.97 12.50 28.84
CA SER A 277 -13.92 13.20 30.15
C SER A 277 -12.90 12.69 31.20
N SER A 278 -12.22 11.57 30.95
CA SER A 278 -11.17 10.97 31.80
C SER A 278 -9.75 11.00 31.20
N GLN A 279 -9.56 11.32 29.91
CA GLN A 279 -8.26 11.41 29.24
C GLN A 279 -7.82 12.87 29.06
N LYS A 280 -6.54 13.15 29.29
CA LYS A 280 -5.96 14.47 28.99
C LYS A 280 -6.05 14.75 27.50
N SER A 281 -6.44 15.96 27.13
CA SER A 281 -6.34 16.45 25.75
C SER A 281 -4.90 16.40 25.28
N ILE A 282 -4.67 15.96 24.03
CA ILE A 282 -3.34 15.89 23.42
C ILE A 282 -3.21 17.06 22.44
N MET A 283 -2.14 17.85 22.58
CA MET A 283 -1.83 18.92 21.62
C MET A 283 -1.06 18.35 20.43
N TRP A 284 -1.26 18.92 19.25
CA TRP A 284 -0.47 18.56 18.08
C TRP A 284 1.02 18.89 18.28
N SER A 285 1.33 19.95 19.02
CA SER A 285 2.70 20.28 19.42
C SER A 285 3.37 19.18 20.26
N ASP A 286 2.62 18.47 21.11
CA ASP A 286 3.13 17.31 21.86
C ASP A 286 3.46 16.14 20.91
N LEU A 287 2.63 15.93 19.89
CA LEU A 287 2.88 14.95 18.85
C LEU A 287 4.14 15.31 18.05
N LEU A 288 4.32 16.58 17.67
CA LEU A 288 5.53 17.05 16.98
C LEU A 288 6.78 16.89 17.85
N ASN A 289 6.69 17.14 19.15
CA ASN A 289 7.78 16.92 20.10
C ASN A 289 8.15 15.43 20.18
N THR A 290 7.16 14.54 20.23
CA THR A 290 7.38 13.09 20.14
C THR A 290 8.09 12.75 18.83
N ILE A 291 7.61 13.26 17.69
CA ILE A 291 8.20 13.01 16.37
C ILE A 291 9.67 13.44 16.30
N ARG A 292 10.02 14.60 16.87
CA ARG A 292 11.41 15.09 16.93
C ARG A 292 12.38 14.08 17.55
N THR A 293 11.90 13.25 18.48
CA THR A 293 12.72 12.22 19.14
C THR A 293 12.93 10.96 18.29
N ILE A 294 12.02 10.65 17.36
CA ILE A 294 12.02 9.39 16.60
C ILE A 294 13.24 9.31 15.66
N LEU A 295 13.61 10.43 15.04
CA LEU A 295 14.75 10.50 14.13
C LEU A 295 15.99 11.09 14.81
N PRO A 296 17.21 10.69 14.38
CA PRO A 296 18.43 11.32 14.86
C PRO A 296 18.44 12.83 14.58
N ALA A 297 19.01 13.63 15.49
CA ALA A 297 19.06 15.10 15.38
C ALA A 297 19.54 15.62 14.02
N LYS A 298 20.49 14.92 13.39
CA LYS A 298 21.04 15.29 12.07
C LYS A 298 20.01 15.23 10.93
N ALA A 299 18.99 14.37 11.03
CA ALA A 299 17.94 14.26 10.03
C ALA A 299 17.11 15.55 9.94
N TRP A 300 16.93 16.23 11.09
CA TRP A 300 16.18 17.49 11.20
C TRP A 300 16.92 18.72 10.67
N ASN A 301 18.18 18.57 10.22
CA ASN A 301 18.92 19.67 9.58
C ASN A 301 18.34 20.04 8.21
N GLY A 302 17.63 19.14 7.55
CA GLY A 302 17.03 19.36 6.24
C GLY A 302 15.53 19.03 6.16
N LEU A 303 15.03 18.17 7.06
CA LEU A 303 13.62 17.83 7.20
C LEU A 303 13.01 18.56 8.40
N SER A 304 11.72 18.86 8.33
CA SER A 304 10.97 19.34 9.50
C SER A 304 10.08 18.23 10.10
N PRO A 305 9.83 18.25 11.43
CA PRO A 305 8.86 17.36 12.07
C PRO A 305 7.46 17.48 11.49
N GLU A 306 7.08 18.66 11.03
CA GLU A 306 5.79 18.95 10.38
C GLU A 306 5.69 18.23 9.03
N LEU A 307 6.74 18.29 8.19
CA LEU A 307 6.79 17.50 6.96
C LEU A 307 6.66 16.01 7.27
N TYR A 308 7.36 15.53 8.30
CA TYR A 308 7.32 14.12 8.67
C TYR A 308 5.93 13.69 9.16
N ALA A 309 5.29 14.49 10.02
CA ALA A 309 3.93 14.27 10.48
C ALA A 309 2.92 14.30 9.32
N THR A 310 3.00 15.30 8.45
CA THR A 310 2.14 15.43 7.27
C THR A 310 2.33 14.28 6.30
N PHE A 311 3.57 13.87 6.04
CA PHE A 311 3.86 12.70 5.23
C PHE A 311 3.21 11.47 5.85
N TRP A 312 3.50 11.11 7.10
CA TRP A 312 2.99 9.85 7.66
C TRP A 312 1.49 9.83 7.98
N GLY A 313 0.89 11.00 8.23
CA GLY A 313 -0.53 11.16 8.54
C GLY A 313 -1.46 11.12 7.32
N LEU A 314 -0.99 11.60 6.16
CA LEU A 314 -1.80 11.62 4.94
C LEU A 314 -1.88 10.23 4.30
N THR A 315 -2.93 10.04 3.50
CA THR A 315 -3.24 8.83 2.73
C THR A 315 -3.36 9.18 1.24
N LEU A 316 -3.44 8.16 0.37
CA LEU A 316 -3.62 8.38 -1.07
C LEU A 316 -4.92 9.14 -1.38
N TYR A 317 -5.97 8.90 -0.61
CA TYR A 317 -7.26 9.60 -0.71
C TYR A 317 -7.11 11.11 -0.57
N ASP A 318 -6.19 11.57 0.27
CA ASP A 318 -6.02 13.00 0.55
C ASP A 318 -5.31 13.76 -0.58
N LEU A 319 -4.64 13.05 -1.50
CA LEU A 319 -3.78 13.65 -2.52
C LEU A 319 -4.22 13.37 -3.96
N ASN A 320 -5.01 12.31 -4.19
CA ASN A 320 -5.41 11.90 -5.52
C ASN A 320 -6.92 11.69 -5.60
N PHE A 321 -7.57 12.42 -6.50
CA PHE A 321 -8.97 12.23 -6.87
C PHE A 321 -9.05 11.44 -8.20
N PRO A 322 -9.40 10.13 -8.18
CA PRO A 322 -9.40 9.29 -9.37
C PRO A 322 -10.68 9.48 -10.19
N LYS A 323 -10.85 10.67 -10.78
CA LYS A 323 -12.06 11.06 -11.54
C LYS A 323 -12.46 10.01 -12.57
N ASP A 324 -11.52 9.59 -13.41
CA ASP A 324 -11.77 8.63 -14.49
C ASP A 324 -12.32 7.28 -13.97
N ARG A 325 -11.94 6.89 -12.74
CA ARG A 325 -12.43 5.65 -12.12
C ARG A 325 -13.85 5.79 -11.58
N TYR A 326 -14.19 6.93 -10.97
CA TYR A 326 -15.58 7.22 -10.59
C TYR A 326 -16.48 7.25 -11.83
N ASP A 327 -16.08 8.00 -12.86
CA ASP A 327 -16.83 8.14 -14.10
C ASP A 327 -17.04 6.78 -14.78
N ALA A 328 -16.02 5.92 -14.81
CA ALA A 328 -16.12 4.57 -15.37
C ALA A 328 -17.11 3.67 -14.61
N GLU A 329 -17.06 3.66 -13.27
CA GLU A 329 -17.98 2.80 -12.48
C GLU A 329 -19.41 3.35 -12.52
N ILE A 330 -19.60 4.66 -12.48
CA ILE A 330 -20.91 5.31 -12.64
C ILE A 330 -21.50 4.97 -14.01
N LYS A 331 -20.70 5.05 -15.08
CA LYS A 331 -21.13 4.67 -16.43
C LYS A 331 -21.58 3.21 -16.50
N LYS A 332 -20.79 2.29 -15.91
CA LYS A 332 -21.12 0.86 -15.85
C LYS A 332 -22.42 0.59 -15.09
N LEU A 333 -22.70 1.32 -14.01
CA LEU A 333 -23.97 1.19 -13.27
C LEU A 333 -25.16 1.70 -14.10
N HIS A 334 -25.02 2.79 -14.85
CA HIS A 334 -26.05 3.24 -15.79
C HIS A 334 -26.31 2.22 -16.90
N GLU A 335 -25.27 1.59 -17.45
CA GLU A 335 -25.41 0.52 -18.44
C GLU A 335 -26.14 -0.70 -17.85
N ASN A 336 -25.85 -1.06 -16.59
CA ASN A 336 -26.56 -2.14 -15.89
C ASN A 336 -28.06 -1.81 -15.68
N LEU A 337 -28.41 -0.57 -15.36
CA LEU A 337 -29.82 -0.14 -15.25
C LEU A 337 -30.54 -0.28 -16.59
N LYS A 338 -29.91 0.15 -17.68
CA LYS A 338 -30.46 0.03 -19.04
C LYS A 338 -30.68 -1.44 -19.42
N GLN A 339 -29.72 -2.32 -19.14
CA GLN A 339 -29.87 -3.76 -19.38
C GLN A 339 -31.04 -4.39 -18.59
N LEU A 340 -31.29 -3.92 -17.36
CA LEU A 340 -32.45 -4.39 -16.57
C LEU A 340 -33.79 -3.89 -17.13
N GLU A 341 -33.81 -2.74 -17.81
CA GLU A 341 -34.97 -2.19 -18.51
C GLU A 341 -35.30 -2.95 -19.79
N ASP A 342 -34.28 -3.30 -20.56
CA ASP A 342 -34.42 -4.01 -21.83
C ASP A 342 -34.79 -5.50 -21.66
N ASN A 343 -34.85 -6.01 -20.42
CA ASN A 343 -35.19 -7.40 -20.14
C ASN A 343 -36.70 -7.67 -20.38
N SER A 344 -37.00 -8.62 -21.27
CA SER A 344 -38.35 -8.98 -21.71
C SER A 344 -39.12 -9.93 -20.78
N ASP A 345 -38.49 -10.48 -19.72
CA ASP A 345 -39.15 -11.39 -18.77
C ASP A 345 -40.11 -10.64 -17.84
N ASN A 346 -41.41 -10.74 -18.16
CA ASN A 346 -42.50 -10.07 -17.43
C ASN A 346 -43.17 -10.97 -16.37
N SER A 347 -42.54 -12.05 -15.94
CA SER A 347 -43.03 -12.80 -14.78
C SER A 347 -43.03 -11.93 -13.51
N SER A 348 -44.00 -12.14 -12.61
CA SER A 348 -44.12 -11.35 -11.37
C SER A 348 -42.87 -11.42 -10.49
N ILE A 349 -42.20 -12.58 -10.48
CA ILE A 349 -40.94 -12.81 -9.78
C ILE A 349 -39.80 -12.00 -10.43
N ALA A 350 -39.70 -12.01 -11.77
CA ALA A 350 -38.70 -11.22 -12.49
C ALA A 350 -38.93 -9.72 -12.30
N ILE A 351 -40.17 -9.24 -12.33
CA ILE A 351 -40.51 -7.83 -12.08
C ILE A 351 -40.11 -7.41 -10.66
N SER A 352 -40.43 -8.22 -9.63
CA SER A 352 -40.05 -7.93 -8.24
C SER A 352 -38.53 -7.90 -8.06
N ARG A 353 -37.82 -8.85 -8.66
CA ARG A 353 -36.34 -8.90 -8.62
C ARG A 353 -35.72 -7.70 -9.34
N ARG A 354 -36.18 -7.38 -10.55
CA ARG A 354 -35.74 -6.20 -11.31
C ARG A 354 -35.95 -4.91 -10.52
N LYS A 355 -37.09 -4.74 -9.87
CA LYS A 355 -37.36 -3.56 -9.03
C LYS A 355 -36.33 -3.44 -7.90
N LYS A 356 -36.06 -4.52 -7.16
CA LYS A 356 -35.05 -4.53 -6.09
C LYS A 356 -33.63 -4.27 -6.59
N ASP A 357 -33.27 -4.86 -7.74
CA ASP A 357 -31.95 -4.66 -8.34
C ASP A 357 -31.78 -3.22 -8.84
N LYS A 358 -32.84 -2.61 -9.41
CA LYS A 358 -32.84 -1.19 -9.79
C LYS A 358 -32.68 -0.27 -8.59
N GLU A 359 -33.47 -0.45 -7.52
CA GLU A 359 -33.34 0.33 -6.28
C GLU A 359 -31.92 0.25 -5.72
N ARG A 360 -31.33 -0.95 -5.68
CA ARG A 360 -29.95 -1.15 -5.22
C ARG A 360 -28.91 -0.44 -6.09
N ILE A 361 -29.06 -0.50 -7.42
CA ILE A 361 -28.12 0.17 -8.33
C ILE A 361 -28.28 1.69 -8.21
N GLN A 362 -29.51 2.20 -8.07
CA GLN A 362 -29.75 3.63 -7.85
C GLN A 362 -29.12 4.11 -6.54
N ASP A 363 -29.30 3.37 -5.44
CA ASP A 363 -28.64 3.69 -4.16
C ASP A 363 -27.11 3.76 -4.28
N LEU A 364 -26.52 2.88 -5.10
CA LEU A 364 -25.07 2.87 -5.36
C LEU A 364 -24.63 4.07 -6.22
N LEU A 365 -25.42 4.43 -7.23
CA LEU A 365 -25.18 5.61 -8.05
C LEU A 365 -25.23 6.90 -7.20
N ASP A 366 -26.25 7.03 -6.36
CA ASP A 366 -26.41 8.21 -5.50
C ASP A 366 -25.24 8.34 -4.51
N LYS A 367 -24.77 7.21 -3.96
CA LYS A 367 -23.57 7.16 -3.10
C LYS A 367 -22.32 7.57 -3.86
N LEU A 368 -22.06 6.97 -5.04
CA LEU A 368 -20.84 7.26 -5.81
C LEU A 368 -20.78 8.71 -6.28
N ASN A 369 -21.90 9.29 -6.71
CA ASN A 369 -21.95 10.71 -7.10
C ASN A 369 -21.63 11.62 -5.90
N ASN A 370 -22.30 11.40 -4.76
CA ASN A 370 -22.06 12.19 -3.55
C ASN A 370 -20.61 12.02 -3.01
N GLU A 371 -20.10 10.79 -2.99
CA GLU A 371 -18.73 10.50 -2.59
C GLU A 371 -17.70 11.13 -3.53
N SER A 372 -17.95 11.13 -4.84
CA SER A 372 -17.09 11.76 -5.84
C SER A 372 -16.96 13.27 -5.59
N ASP A 373 -18.10 13.97 -5.43
CA ASP A 373 -18.11 15.42 -5.19
C ASP A 373 -17.39 15.78 -3.87
N LYS A 374 -17.68 15.04 -2.80
CA LYS A 374 -17.01 15.22 -1.50
C LYS A 374 -15.51 14.95 -1.57
N HIS A 375 -15.11 13.91 -2.29
CA HIS A 375 -13.70 13.56 -2.44
C HIS A 375 -12.94 14.64 -3.21
N GLN A 376 -13.55 15.19 -4.27
CA GLN A 376 -12.95 16.31 -4.99
C GLN A 376 -12.74 17.54 -4.09
N GLN A 377 -13.76 17.91 -3.31
CA GLN A 377 -13.68 19.02 -2.35
C GLN A 377 -12.63 18.77 -1.26
N HIS A 378 -12.56 17.54 -0.76
CA HIS A 378 -11.57 17.11 0.22
C HIS A 378 -10.13 17.32 -0.29
N VAL A 379 -9.82 16.84 -1.49
CA VAL A 379 -8.47 16.99 -2.07
C VAL A 379 -8.12 18.46 -2.28
N ILE A 380 -9.09 19.29 -2.72
CA ILE A 380 -8.87 20.74 -2.87
C ILE A 380 -8.51 21.38 -1.52
N SER A 381 -9.29 21.11 -0.47
CA SER A 381 -9.05 21.64 0.87
C SER A 381 -7.68 21.20 1.43
N VAL A 382 -7.33 19.91 1.28
CA VAL A 382 -6.00 19.43 1.70
C VAL A 382 -4.89 20.16 0.94
N LEU A 383 -4.99 20.32 -0.38
CA LEU A 383 -3.98 21.01 -1.19
C LEU A 383 -3.85 22.50 -0.84
N GLN A 384 -4.94 23.18 -0.48
CA GLN A 384 -4.90 24.56 0.01
C GLN A 384 -4.06 24.66 1.28
N ARG A 385 -4.31 23.79 2.25
CA ARG A 385 -3.49 23.71 3.47
C ARG A 385 -2.02 23.43 3.16
N LEU A 386 -1.74 22.40 2.36
CA LEU A 386 -0.36 22.01 1.99
C LEU A 386 0.38 23.15 1.27
N THR A 387 -0.32 23.95 0.48
CA THR A 387 0.25 25.13 -0.20
C THR A 387 0.80 26.16 0.79
N ARG A 388 0.12 26.36 1.93
CA ARG A 388 0.56 27.30 2.98
C ARG A 388 1.67 26.73 3.87
N GLU A 389 1.77 25.41 3.97
CA GLU A 389 2.77 24.72 4.81
C GLU A 389 4.11 24.48 4.11
N LYS A 390 4.10 24.31 2.78
CA LYS A 390 5.25 23.82 1.98
C LYS A 390 6.57 24.54 2.25
N ASP A 391 6.52 25.84 2.54
CA ASP A 391 7.72 26.68 2.71
C ASP A 391 8.45 26.41 4.04
N LYS A 392 7.78 25.74 5.00
CA LYS A 392 8.33 25.39 6.32
C LYS A 392 8.88 23.95 6.37
N TRP A 393 8.59 23.12 5.38
CA TRP A 393 8.88 21.68 5.41
C TRP A 393 10.35 21.33 5.28
N LEU A 394 11.09 22.11 4.49
CA LEU A 394 12.50 21.88 4.20
C LEU A 394 13.28 23.17 4.38
N SER A 395 14.52 23.03 4.82
CA SER A 395 15.42 24.15 5.08
C SER A 395 16.73 24.02 4.31
N SER A 396 17.42 25.14 4.11
CA SER A 396 18.74 25.13 3.47
C SER A 396 19.75 24.43 4.37
N SER A 397 20.36 23.36 3.87
CA SER A 397 21.45 22.65 4.53
C SER A 397 22.76 22.85 3.75
N PRO A 398 23.92 22.95 4.43
CA PRO A 398 25.23 22.90 3.77
C PRO A 398 25.39 21.66 2.87
N ASP A 399 24.78 20.54 3.28
CA ASP A 399 24.70 19.31 2.50
C ASP A 399 23.35 19.21 1.76
N ALA A 400 23.02 20.18 0.92
CA ALA A 400 21.73 20.23 0.19
C ALA A 400 21.44 18.94 -0.61
N LEU A 401 22.48 18.23 -1.07
CA LEU A 401 22.38 16.91 -1.70
C LEU A 401 21.77 15.83 -0.80
N LYS A 402 21.93 15.95 0.52
CA LYS A 402 21.42 14.98 1.50
C LYS A 402 19.95 15.18 1.83
N ILE A 403 19.35 16.36 1.57
CA ILE A 403 17.93 16.61 1.91
C ILE A 403 17.04 15.54 1.26
N ASN A 404 17.17 15.34 -0.05
CA ASN A 404 16.40 14.33 -0.77
C ASN A 404 16.76 12.90 -0.35
N MET A 405 18.02 12.63 0.01
CA MET A 405 18.45 11.31 0.47
C MET A 405 17.84 11.00 1.84
N GLU A 406 17.85 11.94 2.78
CA GLU A 406 17.19 11.79 4.08
C GLU A 406 15.67 11.64 3.90
N PHE A 407 15.03 12.45 3.05
CA PHE A 407 13.60 12.26 2.77
C PHE A 407 13.30 10.88 2.16
N LEU A 408 14.15 10.45 1.21
CA LEU A 408 14.03 9.12 0.61
C LEU A 408 14.19 8.01 1.65
N GLN A 409 15.21 8.10 2.50
CA GLN A 409 15.56 7.06 3.46
C GLN A 409 14.64 7.01 4.69
N ARG A 410 14.16 8.17 5.17
CA ARG A 410 13.37 8.29 6.42
C ARG A 410 11.86 8.27 6.18
N CYS A 411 11.40 8.63 5.00
CA CYS A 411 9.97 8.74 4.68
C CYS A 411 9.59 7.82 3.53
N ILE A 412 10.11 8.09 2.32
CA ILE A 412 9.61 7.46 1.09
C ILE A 412 9.88 5.96 1.07
N TYR A 413 11.10 5.50 1.33
CA TYR A 413 11.43 4.08 1.23
C TYR A 413 10.69 3.24 2.29
N PRO A 414 10.74 3.57 3.60
CA PRO A 414 10.01 2.80 4.59
C PRO A 414 8.52 2.71 4.29
N ARG A 415 7.92 3.80 3.79
CA ARG A 415 6.50 3.82 3.45
C ARG A 415 6.17 3.12 2.13
N CYS A 416 6.98 3.28 1.08
CA CYS A 416 6.65 2.73 -0.24
C CYS A 416 6.65 1.21 -0.24
N VAL A 417 7.39 0.56 0.67
CA VAL A 417 7.38 -0.88 0.84
C VAL A 417 6.33 -1.38 1.84
N LEU A 418 5.50 -0.51 2.45
CA LEU A 418 4.42 -0.94 3.37
C LEU A 418 3.22 -1.54 2.67
N SER A 419 2.78 -1.01 1.53
CA SER A 419 1.62 -1.54 0.81
C SER A 419 1.64 -1.06 -0.65
N MET A 420 0.88 -1.72 -1.51
CA MET A 420 0.70 -1.26 -2.90
C MET A 420 0.10 0.15 -2.95
N GLN A 421 -0.80 0.50 -2.01
CA GLN A 421 -1.38 1.84 -1.94
C GLN A 421 -0.33 2.89 -1.53
N ASP A 422 0.51 2.53 -0.56
CA ASP A 422 1.56 3.41 -0.06
C ASP A 422 2.66 3.65 -1.10
N ALA A 423 2.95 2.68 -1.98
CA ALA A 423 3.84 2.87 -3.12
C ALA A 423 3.36 3.97 -4.06
N VAL A 424 2.06 3.98 -4.40
CA VAL A 424 1.45 5.04 -5.22
C VAL A 424 1.40 6.35 -4.47
N TYR A 425 0.98 6.33 -3.20
CA TYR A 425 0.98 7.51 -2.33
C TYR A 425 2.35 8.20 -2.30
N CYS A 426 3.44 7.45 -2.17
CA CYS A 426 4.78 8.01 -2.12
C CYS A 426 5.13 8.76 -3.42
N ALA A 427 4.78 8.19 -4.58
CA ALA A 427 4.98 8.85 -5.86
C ALA A 427 4.08 10.09 -6.01
N THR A 428 2.81 9.99 -5.62
CA THR A 428 1.86 11.11 -5.62
C THR A 428 2.32 12.23 -4.69
N PHE A 429 2.89 11.92 -3.52
CA PHE A 429 3.42 12.91 -2.58
C PHE A 429 4.62 13.66 -3.19
N VAL A 430 5.53 12.93 -3.84
CA VAL A 430 6.66 13.53 -4.57
C VAL A 430 6.18 14.45 -5.70
N GLN A 431 5.18 14.01 -6.47
CA GLN A 431 4.56 14.83 -7.50
C GLN A 431 3.87 16.07 -6.91
N MET A 432 3.19 15.94 -5.77
CA MET A 432 2.56 17.04 -5.06
C MET A 432 3.62 18.06 -4.60
N MET A 433 4.70 17.62 -3.96
CA MET A 433 5.79 18.53 -3.53
C MET A 433 6.38 19.31 -4.72
N HIS A 434 6.56 18.64 -5.86
CA HIS A 434 6.99 19.25 -7.10
C HIS A 434 5.99 20.30 -7.61
N SER A 435 4.72 19.91 -7.73
CA SER A 435 3.63 20.76 -8.24
C SER A 435 3.42 22.02 -7.39
N LEU A 436 3.51 21.91 -6.07
CA LEU A 436 3.43 23.05 -5.15
C LEU A 436 4.65 23.98 -5.22
N GLY A 437 5.75 23.55 -5.85
CA GLY A 437 7.00 24.30 -5.84
C GLY A 437 7.59 24.40 -4.45
N THR A 438 7.65 23.27 -3.73
CA THR A 438 8.23 23.19 -2.39
C THR A 438 9.70 23.60 -2.41
N PRO A 439 10.12 24.64 -1.66
CA PRO A 439 11.52 25.05 -1.61
C PRO A 439 12.45 23.91 -1.15
N PHE A 440 13.67 23.89 -1.65
CA PHE A 440 14.73 22.92 -1.35
C PHE A 440 14.46 21.46 -1.73
N PHE A 441 13.23 21.07 -2.08
CA PHE A 441 12.94 19.77 -2.68
C PHE A 441 13.33 19.75 -4.16
N ASN A 442 14.44 19.08 -4.50
CA ASN A 442 14.87 18.98 -5.88
C ASN A 442 14.35 17.70 -6.56
N THR A 443 13.29 17.78 -7.33
CA THR A 443 12.65 16.62 -7.98
C THR A 443 13.62 15.82 -8.86
N VAL A 444 14.47 16.48 -9.64
CA VAL A 444 15.45 15.79 -10.51
C VAL A 444 16.44 14.98 -9.67
N ASN A 445 17.00 15.58 -8.63
CA ASN A 445 17.93 14.91 -7.71
C ASN A 445 17.24 13.79 -6.92
N HIS A 446 15.95 13.92 -6.57
CA HIS A 446 15.22 12.84 -5.90
C HIS A 446 15.16 11.59 -6.78
N ILE A 447 14.77 11.77 -8.05
CA ILE A 447 14.72 10.68 -9.03
C ILE A 447 16.14 10.13 -9.30
N ASP A 448 17.15 11.00 -9.39
CA ASP A 448 18.54 10.58 -9.60
C ASP A 448 19.09 9.76 -8.43
N VAL A 449 18.90 10.21 -7.18
CA VAL A 449 19.31 9.46 -5.99
C VAL A 449 18.58 8.12 -5.92
N PHE A 450 17.28 8.10 -6.21
CA PHE A 450 16.51 6.87 -6.27
C PHE A 450 17.09 5.88 -7.28
N ILE A 451 17.17 6.26 -8.55
CA ILE A 451 17.58 5.36 -9.65
C ILE A 451 19.08 5.05 -9.61
N CYS A 452 19.92 6.06 -9.41
CA CYS A 452 21.36 5.93 -9.60
C CYS A 452 22.09 5.39 -8.36
N LYS A 453 21.59 5.68 -7.16
CA LYS A 453 22.27 5.38 -5.88
C LYS A 453 21.62 4.27 -5.07
N THR A 454 20.28 4.17 -5.08
CA THR A 454 19.57 3.34 -4.09
C THR A 454 18.76 2.17 -4.68
N LEU A 455 18.35 2.26 -5.95
CA LEU A 455 17.52 1.22 -6.58
C LEU A 455 18.11 -0.19 -6.48
N GLN A 456 19.40 -0.36 -6.77
CA GLN A 456 20.04 -1.68 -6.71
C GLN A 456 20.04 -2.27 -5.29
N PRO A 457 20.59 -1.60 -4.25
CA PRO A 457 20.57 -2.16 -2.90
C PRO A 457 19.14 -2.36 -2.37
N MET A 458 18.17 -1.50 -2.75
CA MET A 458 16.77 -1.72 -2.40
C MET A 458 16.23 -3.03 -3.00
N ILE A 459 16.44 -3.29 -4.30
CA ILE A 459 16.03 -4.55 -4.95
C ILE A 459 16.66 -5.77 -4.25
N CYS A 460 17.93 -5.68 -3.85
CA CYS A 460 18.64 -6.78 -3.20
C CYS A 460 18.12 -7.06 -1.77
N CYS A 461 17.66 -6.04 -1.05
CA CYS A 461 17.24 -6.17 0.36
C CYS A 461 15.74 -6.45 0.55
N CYS A 462 14.90 -6.19 -0.45
CA CYS A 462 13.46 -6.38 -0.33
C CYS A 462 13.06 -7.86 -0.23
N THR A 463 11.92 -8.13 0.42
CA THR A 463 11.13 -9.35 0.16
C THR A 463 10.52 -9.33 -1.24
N GLU A 464 9.84 -10.42 -1.62
CA GLU A 464 9.17 -10.49 -2.92
C GLU A 464 8.05 -9.45 -3.04
N TYR A 465 7.25 -9.26 -1.97
CA TYR A 465 6.17 -8.29 -1.96
C TYR A 465 6.69 -6.85 -1.91
N GLU A 466 7.70 -6.58 -1.08
CA GLU A 466 8.37 -5.28 -1.05
C GLU A 466 8.97 -4.92 -2.42
N ALA A 467 9.56 -5.88 -3.15
CA ALA A 467 10.05 -5.67 -4.51
C ALA A 467 8.91 -5.34 -5.49
N GLY A 468 7.73 -5.94 -5.32
CA GLY A 468 6.52 -5.59 -6.07
C GLY A 468 6.09 -4.15 -5.86
N ARG A 469 6.07 -3.70 -4.60
CA ARG A 469 5.70 -2.32 -4.22
C ARG A 469 6.73 -1.30 -4.67
N LEU A 470 8.02 -1.62 -4.52
CA LEU A 470 9.14 -0.83 -5.05
C LEU A 470 9.03 -0.68 -6.58
N GLY A 471 8.68 -1.77 -7.28
CA GLY A 471 8.40 -1.76 -8.71
C GLY A 471 7.23 -0.85 -9.07
N ARG A 472 6.16 -0.81 -8.28
CA ARG A 472 5.04 0.13 -8.48
C ARG A 472 5.46 1.58 -8.24
N PHE A 473 6.21 1.86 -7.18
CA PHE A 473 6.76 3.20 -6.94
C PHE A 473 7.67 3.67 -8.09
N LEU A 474 8.53 2.78 -8.60
CA LEU A 474 9.35 3.05 -9.78
C LEU A 474 8.48 3.29 -11.03
N HIS A 475 7.41 2.52 -11.21
CA HIS A 475 6.46 2.72 -12.30
C HIS A 475 5.89 4.15 -12.29
N GLU A 476 5.31 4.58 -11.17
CA GLU A 476 4.69 5.92 -11.07
C GLU A 476 5.74 7.04 -11.22
N THR A 477 6.94 6.85 -10.67
CA THR A 477 8.05 7.79 -10.81
C THR A 477 8.46 7.96 -12.28
N LEU A 478 8.56 6.85 -13.02
CA LEU A 478 8.90 6.89 -14.44
C LEU A 478 7.77 7.46 -15.29
N LYS A 479 6.51 7.14 -14.98
CA LYS A 479 5.34 7.69 -15.67
C LYS A 479 5.35 9.22 -15.61
N MET A 480 5.62 9.79 -14.44
CA MET A 480 5.79 11.23 -14.24
C MET A 480 6.96 11.80 -15.08
N ALA A 481 8.13 11.17 -15.04
CA ALA A 481 9.28 11.62 -15.81
C ALA A 481 9.07 11.52 -17.34
N TYR A 482 8.37 10.49 -17.81
CA TYR A 482 8.03 10.30 -19.21
C TYR A 482 7.04 11.36 -19.71
N HIS A 483 6.06 11.75 -18.89
CA HIS A 483 5.11 12.84 -19.21
C HIS A 483 5.84 14.17 -19.44
N TRP A 484 6.79 14.52 -18.58
CA TRP A 484 7.59 15.74 -18.78
C TRP A 484 8.53 15.67 -19.98
N LYS A 485 8.94 14.46 -20.40
CA LYS A 485 9.81 14.25 -21.58
C LYS A 485 9.02 14.12 -22.89
N SER A 486 7.71 13.92 -22.85
CA SER A 486 6.93 13.64 -24.07
C SER A 486 6.77 14.87 -24.95
N ASP A 487 6.75 16.06 -24.36
CA ASP A 487 6.51 17.32 -25.06
C ASP A 487 7.20 18.49 -24.33
N GLU A 488 7.91 19.33 -25.08
CA GLU A 488 8.65 20.49 -24.52
C GLU A 488 7.71 21.53 -23.90
N SER A 489 6.53 21.75 -24.48
CA SER A 489 5.54 22.69 -23.92
C SER A 489 4.98 22.21 -22.58
N VAL A 490 4.81 20.89 -22.42
CA VAL A 490 4.44 20.28 -21.13
C VAL A 490 5.55 20.49 -20.11
N TYR A 491 6.81 20.27 -20.51
CA TYR A 491 7.96 20.51 -19.65
C TYR A 491 8.04 21.97 -19.18
N GLU A 492 7.95 22.94 -20.08
CA GLU A 492 8.08 24.35 -19.74
C GLU A 492 6.96 24.80 -18.80
N ARG A 493 5.72 24.33 -19.04
CA ARG A 493 4.56 24.64 -18.19
C ARG A 493 4.68 24.06 -16.79
N GLU A 494 5.08 22.80 -16.68
CA GLU A 494 5.02 22.06 -15.41
C GLU A 494 6.33 22.07 -14.62
N CYS A 495 7.48 22.12 -15.30
CA CYS A 495 8.81 22.01 -14.72
C CYS A 495 9.65 23.29 -14.84
N GLY A 496 9.51 24.03 -15.95
CA GLY A 496 10.41 25.12 -16.35
C GLY A 496 10.68 26.18 -15.28
N ASN A 497 9.70 26.47 -14.41
CA ASN A 497 9.82 27.44 -13.32
C ASN A 497 9.93 26.84 -11.91
N LYS A 498 9.87 25.51 -11.76
CA LYS A 498 9.78 24.85 -10.45
C LYS A 498 11.15 24.76 -9.75
N PRO A 499 11.23 24.98 -8.42
CA PRO A 499 12.47 24.80 -7.65
C PRO A 499 13.00 23.37 -7.71
N GLY A 500 12.12 22.39 -8.00
CA GLY A 500 12.46 21.00 -8.26
C GLY A 500 13.48 20.76 -9.37
N PHE A 501 13.66 21.75 -10.25
CA PHE A 501 14.55 21.72 -11.40
C PHE A 501 15.70 22.73 -11.27
N ALA A 502 15.93 23.29 -10.08
CA ALA A 502 17.08 24.14 -9.82
C ALA A 502 18.40 23.35 -10.03
N VAL A 503 19.34 23.94 -10.78
CA VAL A 503 20.68 23.37 -11.03
C VAL A 503 21.51 23.39 -9.75
N TYR A 504 21.37 24.44 -8.94
CA TYR A 504 22.04 24.54 -7.65
C TYR A 504 21.04 24.30 -6.51
N PHE A 505 21.06 23.09 -5.94
CA PHE A 505 20.07 22.62 -4.96
C PHE A 505 19.94 23.51 -3.71
N ARG A 506 21.05 24.13 -3.29
CA ARG A 506 21.08 25.04 -2.14
C ARG A 506 20.31 26.34 -2.37
N PHE A 507 20.10 26.70 -3.64
CA PHE A 507 19.46 27.94 -4.07
C PHE A 507 18.22 27.61 -4.91
N PRO A 508 17.02 27.52 -4.31
CA PRO A 508 15.78 27.18 -5.01
C PRO A 508 15.45 28.09 -6.18
N ASN A 509 15.97 29.31 -6.21
CA ASN A 509 15.77 30.31 -7.27
C ASN A 509 16.91 30.34 -8.31
N SER A 510 17.82 29.35 -8.29
CA SER A 510 18.89 29.26 -9.28
C SER A 510 18.39 28.87 -10.68
N GLN A 511 19.29 28.91 -11.67
CA GLN A 511 18.95 28.48 -13.03
C GLN A 511 18.31 27.09 -13.05
N ARG A 512 17.36 26.91 -13.96
CA ARG A 512 16.59 25.68 -14.12
C ARG A 512 17.27 24.75 -15.12
N VAL A 513 17.14 23.45 -14.91
CA VAL A 513 17.50 22.43 -15.91
C VAL A 513 16.67 22.71 -17.16
N SER A 514 17.30 22.87 -18.32
CA SER A 514 16.58 23.08 -19.58
C SER A 514 16.00 21.78 -20.11
N TYR A 515 15.00 21.85 -20.99
CA TYR A 515 14.43 20.65 -21.61
C TYR A 515 15.48 19.73 -22.28
N PRO A 516 16.44 20.24 -23.09
CA PRO A 516 17.51 19.39 -23.63
C PRO A 516 18.39 18.71 -22.56
N GLN A 517 18.65 19.39 -21.43
CA GLN A 517 19.38 18.80 -20.31
C GLN A 517 18.55 17.72 -19.62
N PHE A 518 17.25 17.93 -19.46
CA PHE A 518 16.34 16.94 -18.88
C PHE A 518 16.24 15.68 -19.75
N VAL A 519 16.16 15.82 -21.08
CA VAL A 519 16.20 14.68 -22.02
C VAL A 519 17.49 13.86 -21.83
N LYS A 520 18.65 14.51 -21.67
CA LYS A 520 19.93 13.85 -21.36
C LYS A 520 19.91 13.11 -20.02
N VAL A 521 19.30 13.70 -18.99
CA VAL A 521 19.16 13.07 -17.66
C VAL A 521 18.24 11.85 -17.73
N HIS A 522 17.08 11.98 -18.38
CA HIS A 522 16.14 10.90 -18.56
C HIS A 522 16.76 9.72 -19.34
N TRP A 523 17.56 10.00 -20.37
CA TRP A 523 18.32 8.98 -21.10
C TRP A 523 19.27 8.21 -20.16
N LYS A 524 20.01 8.91 -19.30
CA LYS A 524 20.90 8.29 -18.30
C LYS A 524 20.14 7.41 -17.32
N TRP A 525 18.99 7.86 -16.81
CA TRP A 525 18.15 7.06 -15.90
C TRP A 525 17.70 5.75 -16.55
N SER A 526 17.21 5.79 -17.79
CA SER A 526 16.78 4.60 -18.51
C SER A 526 17.94 3.60 -18.73
N GLY A 527 19.13 4.10 -19.07
CA GLY A 527 20.35 3.29 -19.16
C GLY A 527 20.76 2.69 -17.80
N ARG A 528 20.64 3.45 -16.71
CA ARG A 528 20.98 3.01 -15.36
C ARG A 528 20.03 1.91 -14.85
N ILE A 529 18.72 2.05 -15.06
CA ILE A 529 17.73 1.01 -14.71
C ILE A 529 18.05 -0.28 -15.47
N THR A 530 18.32 -0.17 -16.78
CA THR A 530 18.71 -1.32 -17.62
C THR A 530 19.93 -2.03 -17.03
N LYS A 531 20.95 -1.28 -16.62
CA LYS A 531 22.17 -1.84 -16.02
C LYS A 531 21.87 -2.54 -14.69
N VAL A 532 21.13 -1.89 -13.79
CA VAL A 532 20.80 -2.44 -12.47
C VAL A 532 20.00 -3.74 -12.59
N LEU A 533 18.94 -3.76 -13.41
CA LEU A 533 18.12 -4.97 -13.59
C LEU A 533 18.93 -6.13 -14.18
N ASN A 534 19.82 -5.86 -15.15
CA ASN A 534 20.70 -6.89 -15.67
C ASN A 534 21.66 -7.42 -14.60
N GLN A 535 22.25 -6.54 -13.78
CA GLN A 535 23.15 -6.94 -12.69
C GLN A 535 22.44 -7.84 -11.68
N CYS A 536 21.24 -7.48 -11.22
CA CYS A 536 20.47 -8.31 -10.30
C CYS A 536 20.03 -9.64 -10.93
N MET A 537 19.59 -9.63 -12.19
CA MET A 537 19.23 -10.87 -12.91
C MET A 537 20.42 -11.78 -13.22
N GLU A 538 21.65 -11.25 -13.24
CA GLU A 538 22.91 -11.98 -13.38
C GLU A 538 23.51 -12.45 -12.06
N SER A 539 22.91 -12.06 -10.94
CA SER A 539 23.35 -12.45 -9.62
C SER A 539 23.32 -13.97 -9.45
N LYS A 540 24.13 -14.45 -8.49
CA LYS A 540 24.05 -15.82 -8.00
C LYS A 540 22.98 -15.96 -6.91
N GLU A 541 22.61 -14.86 -6.28
CA GLU A 541 21.65 -14.83 -5.19
C GLU A 541 20.22 -14.93 -5.75
N TYR A 542 19.47 -15.92 -5.26
CA TYR A 542 18.12 -16.20 -5.73
C TYR A 542 17.18 -14.99 -5.57
N MET A 543 17.22 -14.33 -4.41
CA MET A 543 16.33 -13.19 -4.12
C MET A 543 16.60 -12.02 -5.07
N GLU A 544 17.86 -11.75 -5.41
CA GLU A 544 18.19 -10.65 -6.34
C GLU A 544 17.62 -10.89 -7.74
N ILE A 545 17.73 -12.12 -8.25
CA ILE A 545 17.17 -12.50 -9.56
C ILE A 545 15.64 -12.36 -9.51
N ARG A 546 15.02 -12.89 -8.46
CA ARG A 546 13.58 -12.91 -8.30
C ARG A 546 13.00 -11.51 -8.16
N ASN A 547 13.55 -10.70 -7.27
CA ASN A 547 13.11 -9.33 -7.03
C ASN A 547 13.30 -8.46 -8.28
N ALA A 548 14.38 -8.65 -9.04
CA ALA A 548 14.57 -7.92 -10.30
C ALA A 548 13.52 -8.28 -11.35
N LEU A 549 13.16 -9.56 -11.47
CA LEU A 549 12.07 -9.98 -12.35
C LEU A 549 10.72 -9.41 -11.87
N ILE A 550 10.44 -9.43 -10.56
CA ILE A 550 9.21 -8.86 -9.98
C ILE A 550 9.12 -7.36 -10.29
N VAL A 551 10.18 -6.58 -10.00
CA VAL A 551 10.23 -5.14 -10.33
C VAL A 551 9.99 -4.93 -11.82
N LEU A 552 10.60 -5.75 -12.68
CA LEU A 552 10.43 -5.66 -14.12
C LEU A 552 8.97 -5.88 -14.53
N THR A 553 8.24 -6.85 -13.93
CA THR A 553 6.80 -7.04 -14.23
C THR A 553 5.96 -5.79 -13.95
N LYS A 554 6.32 -5.00 -12.94
CA LYS A 554 5.57 -3.79 -12.56
C LYS A 554 5.86 -2.60 -13.47
N ILE A 555 7.03 -2.54 -14.10
CA ILE A 555 7.42 -1.43 -14.98
C ILE A 555 7.32 -1.77 -16.48
N THR A 556 7.09 -3.03 -16.85
CA THR A 556 7.08 -3.47 -18.26
C THR A 556 6.08 -2.75 -19.16
N SER A 557 5.01 -2.17 -18.60
CA SER A 557 4.01 -1.40 -19.33
C SER A 557 4.45 0.02 -19.69
N ILE A 558 5.60 0.50 -19.20
CA ILE A 558 6.19 1.80 -19.56
C ILE A 558 7.67 1.73 -19.95
N PHE A 559 8.39 0.70 -19.49
CA PHE A 559 9.81 0.47 -19.67
C PHE A 559 10.06 -0.94 -20.24
N PRO A 560 11.08 -1.17 -21.09
CA PRO A 560 12.04 -0.21 -21.63
C PRO A 560 11.44 0.63 -22.77
N VAL A 561 12.02 1.80 -22.99
CA VAL A 561 11.67 2.69 -24.10
C VAL A 561 12.72 2.62 -25.23
N MET A 562 14.00 2.53 -24.88
CA MET A 562 15.07 2.38 -25.87
C MET A 562 15.20 0.93 -26.35
N ARG A 563 15.25 0.74 -27.67
CA ARG A 563 15.38 -0.59 -28.32
C ARG A 563 16.60 -1.37 -27.83
N LYS A 564 17.73 -0.71 -27.65
CA LYS A 564 18.97 -1.32 -27.12
C LYS A 564 18.79 -1.86 -25.70
N SER A 565 18.12 -1.10 -24.82
CA SER A 565 17.78 -1.55 -23.48
C SER A 565 16.82 -2.74 -23.51
N GLY A 566 15.80 -2.69 -24.37
CA GLY A 566 14.86 -3.79 -24.59
C GLY A 566 15.54 -5.08 -25.00
N ILE A 567 16.39 -5.04 -26.03
CA ILE A 567 17.14 -6.22 -26.51
C ILE A 567 18.06 -6.78 -25.42
N ASN A 568 18.74 -5.92 -24.66
CA ASN A 568 19.63 -6.37 -23.58
C ASN A 568 18.85 -7.11 -22.48
N ILE A 569 17.72 -6.56 -22.04
CA ILE A 569 16.86 -7.17 -21.02
C ILE A 569 16.24 -8.46 -21.56
N GLU A 570 15.69 -8.46 -22.78
CA GLU A 570 15.14 -9.66 -23.43
C GLU A 570 16.17 -10.80 -23.46
N LYS A 571 17.41 -10.51 -23.86
CA LYS A 571 18.48 -11.51 -23.90
C LYS A 571 18.73 -12.12 -22.52
N ARG A 572 18.65 -11.31 -21.45
CA ARG A 572 18.86 -11.81 -20.09
C ARG A 572 17.68 -12.63 -19.61
N VAL A 573 16.45 -12.13 -19.80
CA VAL A 573 15.22 -12.84 -19.43
C VAL A 573 15.11 -14.16 -20.20
N ALA A 574 15.48 -14.20 -21.48
CA ALA A 574 15.47 -15.41 -22.29
C ALA A 574 16.38 -16.52 -21.73
N LYS A 575 17.53 -16.17 -21.12
CA LYS A 575 18.39 -17.14 -20.42
C LYS A 575 17.69 -17.72 -19.19
N LEU A 576 16.97 -16.90 -18.43
CA LEU A 576 16.24 -17.31 -17.23
C LEU A 576 15.02 -18.19 -17.53
N LYS A 577 14.54 -18.23 -18.78
CA LYS A 577 13.52 -19.22 -19.20
C LYS A 577 14.04 -20.66 -19.22
N GLY A 578 15.35 -20.85 -19.23
CA GLY A 578 15.99 -22.17 -19.11
C GLY A 578 16.53 -22.48 -17.71
N ASP A 579 16.16 -21.68 -16.70
CA ASP A 579 16.58 -21.91 -15.32
C ASP A 579 15.94 -23.19 -14.75
N GLU A 580 16.69 -23.92 -13.92
CA GLU A 580 16.21 -25.16 -13.28
C GLU A 580 15.11 -24.88 -12.24
N ARG A 581 15.08 -23.66 -11.69
CA ARG A 581 14.10 -23.22 -10.70
C ARG A 581 12.81 -22.80 -11.41
N GLU A 582 11.78 -23.63 -11.31
CA GLU A 582 10.53 -23.48 -12.06
C GLU A 582 9.81 -22.15 -11.77
N ASP A 583 9.87 -21.66 -10.54
CA ASP A 583 9.25 -20.39 -10.15
C ASP A 583 9.92 -19.15 -10.79
N LEU A 584 11.24 -19.17 -10.99
CA LEU A 584 11.95 -18.14 -11.77
C LEU A 584 11.64 -18.24 -13.25
N LYS A 585 11.56 -19.46 -13.78
CA LYS A 585 11.24 -19.72 -15.19
C LYS A 585 9.83 -19.25 -15.57
N VAL A 586 8.84 -19.51 -14.71
CA VAL A 586 7.47 -18.99 -14.88
C VAL A 586 7.47 -17.47 -14.92
N LEU A 587 8.15 -16.84 -13.95
CA LEU A 587 8.21 -15.38 -13.87
C LEU A 587 8.95 -14.78 -15.09
N ALA A 588 10.08 -15.35 -15.49
CA ALA A 588 10.83 -14.94 -16.68
C ALA A 588 10.01 -15.11 -17.96
N THR A 589 9.17 -16.15 -18.05
CA THR A 589 8.27 -16.37 -19.19
C THR A 589 7.20 -15.28 -19.27
N GLY A 590 6.59 -14.91 -18.14
CA GLY A 590 5.64 -13.80 -18.06
C GLY A 590 6.28 -12.47 -18.45
N VAL A 591 7.47 -12.17 -17.91
CA VAL A 591 8.25 -10.97 -18.27
C VAL A 591 8.58 -10.94 -19.76
N ALA A 592 9.01 -12.07 -20.34
CA ALA A 592 9.33 -12.16 -21.76
C ALA A 592 8.10 -11.85 -22.64
N ALA A 593 6.91 -12.35 -22.26
CA ALA A 593 5.67 -12.06 -22.97
C ALA A 593 5.32 -10.56 -22.89
N ALA A 594 5.46 -9.95 -21.70
CA ALA A 594 5.21 -8.52 -21.51
C ALA A 594 6.17 -7.63 -22.32
N LEU A 595 7.47 -7.99 -22.36
CA LEU A 595 8.46 -7.29 -23.20
C LEU A 595 8.15 -7.42 -24.68
N ALA A 596 7.78 -8.63 -25.13
CA ALA A 596 7.41 -8.87 -26.53
C ALA A 596 6.19 -8.03 -26.95
N ALA A 597 5.17 -7.92 -26.09
CA ALA A 597 4.00 -7.09 -26.34
C ALA A 597 4.33 -5.60 -26.49
N ARG A 598 5.36 -5.12 -25.77
CA ARG A 598 5.80 -3.71 -25.83
C ARG A 598 6.81 -3.41 -26.94
N LYS A 599 7.41 -4.43 -27.55
CA LYS A 599 8.56 -4.31 -28.46
C LYS A 599 8.35 -3.35 -29.65
N SER A 600 7.11 -3.22 -30.13
CA SER A 600 6.74 -2.28 -31.20
C SER A 600 6.87 -0.81 -30.80
N SER A 601 6.74 -0.50 -29.50
CA SER A 601 6.86 0.87 -28.97
C SER A 601 8.30 1.31 -28.70
N TRP A 602 9.30 0.44 -28.91
CA TRP A 602 10.69 0.77 -28.65
C TRP A 602 11.28 1.68 -29.73
N VAL A 603 11.92 2.75 -29.30
CA VAL A 603 12.53 3.77 -30.16
C VAL A 603 14.04 3.65 -30.21
N SER A 604 14.67 4.24 -31.24
CA SER A 604 16.12 4.36 -31.31
C SER A 604 16.66 5.35 -30.27
N GLU A 605 17.98 5.39 -30.06
CA GLU A 605 18.59 6.39 -29.17
C GLU A 605 18.42 7.81 -29.75
N GLU A 606 18.45 7.96 -31.08
CA GLU A 606 18.21 9.22 -31.78
C GLU A 606 16.77 9.71 -31.58
N GLU A 607 15.78 8.84 -31.83
CA GLU A 607 14.35 9.13 -31.63
C GLU A 607 14.04 9.47 -30.17
N PHE A 608 14.61 8.71 -29.23
CA PHE A 608 14.49 9.01 -27.81
C PHE A 608 15.05 10.40 -27.48
N GLY A 609 16.20 10.71 -28.06
CA GLY A 609 16.93 11.95 -27.83
C GLY A 609 16.31 13.20 -28.45
N MET A 610 15.41 13.06 -29.42
CA MET A 610 14.71 14.16 -30.09
C MET A 610 15.68 15.24 -30.62
N GLY A 611 16.88 14.83 -31.07
CA GLY A 611 17.93 15.73 -31.53
C GLY A 611 18.76 16.42 -30.43
N HIS A 612 18.49 16.15 -29.14
CA HIS A 612 19.20 16.76 -28.01
C HIS A 612 20.34 15.90 -27.45
N LEU A 613 20.59 14.70 -27.97
CA LEU A 613 21.66 13.82 -27.51
C LEU A 613 22.88 13.89 -28.43
N ASP A 614 24.05 14.11 -27.84
CA ASP A 614 25.35 14.06 -28.55
C ASP A 614 25.81 12.60 -28.67
N LEU A 615 25.22 11.85 -29.60
CA LEU A 615 25.61 10.45 -29.84
C LEU A 615 26.96 10.43 -30.57
N LYS A 616 27.96 9.74 -30.00
CA LYS A 616 29.24 9.52 -30.71
C LYS A 616 28.95 8.73 -31.99
N PRO A 617 29.47 9.13 -33.16
CA PRO A 617 29.27 8.40 -34.39
C PRO A 617 29.82 6.97 -34.25
N VAL A 618 28.99 5.98 -34.59
CA VAL A 618 29.43 4.59 -34.68
C VAL A 618 30.47 4.50 -35.78
N PRO A 619 31.70 3.99 -35.53
CA PRO A 619 32.67 3.80 -36.60
C PRO A 619 32.06 2.85 -37.63
N ALA A 620 31.98 3.28 -38.89
CA ALA A 620 31.55 2.43 -39.99
C ALA A 620 32.42 1.16 -39.98
N LYS A 621 31.80 -0.02 -39.91
CA LYS A 621 32.50 -1.29 -40.13
C LYS A 621 33.17 -1.20 -41.51
N PRO A 622 34.48 -1.50 -41.65
CA PRO A 622 35.10 -1.56 -42.96
C PRO A 622 34.36 -2.60 -43.77
N ILE A 623 33.82 -2.20 -44.92
CA ILE A 623 33.34 -3.12 -45.94
C ILE A 623 34.59 -3.84 -46.43
N ALA A 624 34.71 -5.14 -46.13
CA ALA A 624 35.76 -5.97 -46.69
C ALA A 624 35.60 -5.96 -48.21
N GLY A 625 36.57 -5.35 -48.89
CA GLY A 625 36.65 -5.30 -50.34
C GLY A 625 36.76 -6.71 -50.92
N LYS A 626 36.13 -6.89 -52.08
CA LYS A 626 36.25 -8.07 -52.94
C LYS A 626 37.65 -8.20 -53.52
#